data_AF-A0A535SUW6-F1
#
_entry.id   AF-A0A535SUW6-F1
#
_cell.length_a   1.000
_cell.length_b   1.000
_cell.length_c   1.000
_cell.angle_alpha   90.00
_cell.angle_beta   90.00
_cell.angle_gamma   90.00
#
_symmetry.space_group_name_H-M   'P 1'
#
loop_
_entity.id
_entity.type
_entity.pdbx_description
1 polymer ?
#
loop_
_entity_poly.entity_id
_entity_poly.type
_entity_poly.pdbx_seq_one_letter_code
_entity_poly.pdbx_strand_id
1 'polypeptide(L)'
;MAKEIGTPPPDESKNGQPSRTIQIDPELLADMGHQLRNQLNALVGAAGLLSSGAETSEERELAAIVEAGAEQVSRIVDEVLDAATIESGEFELALHPFDTRATVESCLAIVAEAAGAKGLDLSFDAAPDVPNVVVGDSRRLEQILLTLLHGSVDRTYRGGVGVEMTSEDRNGLVALHFKIRDTGRGVPARILRGGLDGVTGPYDRLEPGDRLAVLSLRTTKQLVEMMDGELRVEQGGVEAGPDAGTTFDFTVLAETLPGSVATTQLTLEAMRVLIVSADPTERRLLSLQVEQWDAHATTATPEESMAALQTRPYDIALVEHRPPLIDGLEISSSLRSLRRPEQMPIVLIASSTPGGAEAEAADSGVIQATLTKPVPPRTLHDVMVQVGGRGAQPQAAQVVEPGALRVLIADDNALNQNLLKRLVAKLGHTVDVVSTGREAVASVAQQSYDAVLMDVLMPEMDGLAAAEAICRRWPRGNRPRLIALTAMAGPGDQDRCLRAGFDDYMSKPVHLKELTEALNAAVGYRTNRENSGL
;
A
#
# COMPACT_ATOMS: atom_id res chain seq x y z
N MET A 1 38.97 -79.30 -4.19
CA MET A 1 38.90 -79.28 -5.66
C MET A 1 37.47 -79.01 -6.07
N ALA A 2 37.31 -78.23 -7.15
CA ALA A 2 36.09 -77.90 -7.90
C ALA A 2 35.15 -76.81 -7.34
N LYS A 3 35.22 -75.66 -8.05
CA LYS A 3 34.26 -74.55 -8.20
C LYS A 3 32.94 -75.01 -8.83
N GLU A 4 31.85 -74.29 -8.55
CA GLU A 4 30.86 -73.83 -9.54
C GLU A 4 30.15 -72.55 -8.98
N ILE A 5 30.46 -71.36 -9.51
CA ILE A 5 29.57 -70.47 -10.31
C ILE A 5 28.25 -70.17 -9.56
N GLY A 6 27.97 -69.02 -8.97
CA GLY A 6 28.08 -67.65 -9.47
C GLY A 6 26.69 -67.00 -9.48
N THR A 7 26.37 -66.18 -8.47
CA THR A 7 25.28 -65.19 -8.52
C THR A 7 25.90 -63.82 -8.20
N PRO A 8 25.71 -62.80 -9.06
CA PRO A 8 26.26 -61.48 -8.80
C PRO A 8 25.48 -60.79 -7.66
N PRO A 9 26.11 -59.90 -6.89
CA PRO A 9 25.40 -59.09 -5.90
C PRO A 9 24.37 -58.19 -6.61
N PRO A 10 23.23 -57.88 -5.97
CA PRO A 10 22.23 -57.02 -6.56
C PRO A 10 22.81 -55.62 -6.82
N ASP A 11 22.60 -55.20 -8.07
CA ASP A 11 22.87 -53.92 -8.70
C ASP A 11 22.88 -52.70 -7.75
N GLU A 12 24.07 -52.19 -7.45
CA GLU A 12 24.29 -50.82 -6.96
C GLU A 12 24.04 -49.84 -8.12
N SER A 13 22.78 -49.61 -8.46
CA SER A 13 22.37 -48.50 -9.32
C SER A 13 21.14 -47.78 -8.76
N LYS A 14 21.28 -47.29 -7.52
CA LYS A 14 20.50 -46.17 -7.00
C LYS A 14 21.38 -44.92 -6.93
N ASN A 15 21.66 -44.32 -8.09
CA ASN A 15 22.05 -42.90 -8.14
C ASN A 15 20.79 -42.04 -7.88
N GLY A 16 20.23 -42.14 -6.68
CA GLY A 16 19.50 -41.04 -6.08
C GLY A 16 20.55 -40.24 -5.33
N GLN A 17 21.05 -39.16 -5.94
CA GLN A 17 21.75 -38.15 -5.13
C GLN A 17 20.79 -37.78 -4.00
N PRO A 18 21.18 -37.91 -2.72
CA PRO A 18 20.38 -37.34 -1.66
C PRO A 18 20.33 -35.84 -1.97
N SER A 19 19.14 -35.31 -2.24
CA SER A 19 18.91 -33.87 -2.21
C SER A 19 19.48 -33.41 -0.87
N ARG A 20 20.65 -32.76 -0.90
CA ARG A 20 21.18 -32.09 0.28
C ARG A 20 20.23 -30.94 0.52
N THR A 21 19.18 -31.19 1.30
CA THR A 21 18.43 -30.13 1.95
C THR A 21 19.43 -29.46 2.87
N ILE A 22 20.00 -28.35 2.42
CA ILE A 22 20.75 -27.46 3.29
C ILE A 22 19.68 -26.92 4.24
N GLN A 23 19.65 -27.41 5.48
CA GLN A 23 18.90 -26.75 6.53
C GLN A 23 19.61 -25.43 6.77
N ILE A 24 19.03 -24.36 6.22
CA ILE A 24 19.49 -23.01 6.49
C ILE A 24 18.79 -22.56 7.77
N ASP A 25 19.56 -22.04 8.71
CA ASP A 25 19.07 -21.51 9.98
C ASP A 25 18.10 -20.33 9.71
N PRO A 26 16.84 -20.40 10.18
CA PRO A 26 15.84 -19.35 10.03
C PRO A 26 16.30 -17.99 10.58
N GLU A 27 17.05 -17.97 11.69
CA GLU A 27 17.60 -16.73 12.26
C GLU A 27 18.65 -16.10 11.33
N LEU A 28 19.49 -16.94 10.70
CA LEU A 28 20.48 -16.47 9.72
C LEU A 28 19.81 -15.92 8.45
N LEU A 29 18.72 -16.54 7.99
CA LEU A 29 17.94 -16.05 6.84
C LEU A 29 17.30 -14.69 7.14
N ALA A 30 16.73 -14.53 8.34
CA ALA A 30 16.16 -13.26 8.78
C ALA A 30 17.23 -12.16 8.83
N ASP A 31 18.39 -12.43 9.42
CA ASP A 31 19.52 -11.49 9.49
C ASP A 31 20.05 -11.11 8.10
N MET A 32 20.23 -12.09 7.21
CA MET A 32 20.65 -11.85 5.83
C MET A 32 19.62 -10.99 5.08
N GLY A 33 18.33 -11.27 5.28
CA GLY A 33 17.25 -10.48 4.71
C GLY A 33 17.26 -9.03 5.17
N HIS A 34 17.40 -8.81 6.47
CA HIS A 34 17.52 -7.46 7.02
C HIS A 34 18.73 -6.71 6.46
N GLN A 35 19.89 -7.35 6.36
CA GLN A 35 21.07 -6.72 5.78
C GLN A 35 20.89 -6.38 4.29
N LEU A 36 20.33 -7.31 3.50
CA LEU A 36 20.07 -7.08 2.07
C LEU A 36 19.05 -5.96 1.85
N ARG A 37 17.95 -5.95 2.58
CA ARG A 37 16.95 -4.87 2.53
C ARG A 37 17.56 -3.52 2.88
N ASN A 38 18.39 -3.46 3.94
CA ASN A 38 19.06 -2.22 4.32
C ASN A 38 19.96 -1.66 3.21
N GLN A 39 20.68 -2.53 2.50
CA GLN A 39 21.52 -2.09 1.37
C GLN A 39 20.67 -1.61 0.18
N LEU A 40 19.58 -2.31 -0.14
CA LEU A 40 18.69 -1.93 -1.24
C LEU A 40 17.96 -0.62 -0.96
N ASN A 41 17.47 -0.43 0.27
CA ASN A 41 16.82 0.80 0.70
C ASN A 41 17.77 2.00 0.64
N ALA A 42 19.06 1.80 0.95
CA ALA A 42 20.07 2.84 0.79
C ALA A 42 20.27 3.22 -0.69
N LEU A 43 20.22 2.25 -1.62
CA LEU A 43 20.31 2.50 -3.06
C LEU A 43 19.08 3.25 -3.59
N VAL A 44 17.87 2.84 -3.19
CA VAL A 44 16.62 3.54 -3.54
C VAL A 44 16.64 4.97 -3.03
N GLY A 45 17.01 5.18 -1.76
CA GLY A 45 17.11 6.52 -1.18
C GLY A 45 18.15 7.40 -1.88
N ALA A 46 19.30 6.84 -2.25
CA ALA A 46 20.33 7.56 -3.01
C ALA A 46 19.85 7.92 -4.43
N ALA A 47 19.15 7.00 -5.11
CA ALA A 47 18.55 7.24 -6.41
C ALA A 47 17.47 8.33 -6.36
N GLY A 48 16.58 8.29 -5.37
CA GLY A 48 15.57 9.33 -5.17
C GLY A 48 16.19 10.72 -4.90
N LEU A 49 17.28 10.79 -4.14
CA LEU A 49 18.02 12.04 -3.93
C LEU A 49 18.66 12.56 -5.23
N LEU A 50 19.28 11.69 -6.02
CA LEU A 50 19.84 12.03 -7.33
C LEU A 50 18.75 12.54 -8.28
N SER A 51 17.61 11.84 -8.35
CA SER A 51 16.44 12.25 -9.15
C SER A 51 15.94 13.64 -8.74
N SER A 52 15.86 13.90 -7.44
CA SER A 52 15.39 15.19 -6.90
C SER A 52 16.34 16.37 -7.15
N GLY A 53 17.62 16.09 -7.39
CA GLY A 53 18.68 17.09 -7.66
C GLY A 53 19.15 17.13 -9.10
N ALA A 54 18.56 16.33 -9.99
CA ALA A 54 18.99 16.18 -11.37
C ALA A 54 18.59 17.39 -12.24
N GLU A 55 19.58 18.01 -12.88
CA GLU A 55 19.36 19.15 -13.79
C GLU A 55 19.04 18.67 -15.21
N THR A 56 19.47 17.45 -15.56
CA THR A 56 19.32 16.87 -16.89
C THR A 56 18.28 15.75 -16.95
N SER A 57 17.78 15.43 -18.14
CA SER A 57 16.89 14.28 -18.34
C SER A 57 17.62 12.94 -18.19
N GLU A 58 18.90 12.90 -18.56
CA GLU A 58 19.74 11.70 -18.49
C GLU A 58 20.00 11.28 -17.02
N GLU A 59 20.24 12.23 -16.12
CA GLU A 59 20.37 11.95 -14.68
C GLU A 59 19.08 11.42 -14.05
N ARG A 60 17.92 11.95 -14.46
CA ARG A 60 16.60 11.43 -14.02
C ARG A 60 16.33 10.03 -14.53
N GLU A 61 16.67 9.76 -15.79
CA GLU A 61 16.55 8.44 -16.38
C GLU A 61 17.47 7.41 -15.69
N LEU A 62 18.73 7.78 -15.42
CA LEU A 62 19.65 6.94 -14.67
C LEU A 62 19.18 6.67 -13.23
N ALA A 63 18.64 7.68 -12.55
CA ALA A 63 18.08 7.51 -11.21
C ALA A 63 16.88 6.55 -11.23
N ALA A 64 15.96 6.71 -12.19
CA ALA A 64 14.81 5.81 -12.35
C ALA A 64 15.23 4.37 -12.65
N ILE A 65 16.28 4.15 -13.44
CA ILE A 65 16.84 2.81 -13.71
C ILE A 65 17.37 2.17 -12.42
N VAL A 66 18.09 2.93 -11.59
CA VAL A 66 18.64 2.43 -10.32
C VAL A 66 17.52 2.10 -9.33
N GLU A 67 16.51 2.97 -9.24
CA GLU A 67 15.35 2.80 -8.37
C GLU A 67 14.55 1.54 -8.74
N ALA A 68 14.15 1.41 -10.01
CA ALA A 68 13.45 0.23 -10.52
C ALA A 68 14.28 -1.06 -10.34
N GLY A 69 15.60 -1.00 -10.53
CA GLY A 69 16.50 -2.12 -10.32
C GLY A 69 16.59 -2.55 -8.85
N ALA A 70 16.70 -1.59 -7.93
CA ALA A 70 16.78 -1.87 -6.49
C ALA A 70 15.45 -2.45 -5.95
N GLU A 71 14.31 -1.92 -6.39
CA GLU A 71 12.99 -2.49 -6.08
C GLU A 71 12.85 -3.92 -6.59
N GLN A 72 13.28 -4.18 -7.84
CA GLN A 72 13.24 -5.52 -8.42
C GLN A 72 14.09 -6.51 -7.61
N VAL A 73 15.29 -6.11 -7.18
CA VAL A 73 16.13 -6.97 -6.33
C VAL A 73 15.49 -7.17 -4.96
N SER A 74 14.83 -6.15 -4.39
CA SER A 74 14.13 -6.29 -3.10
C SER A 74 13.05 -7.35 -3.18
N ARG A 75 12.21 -7.31 -4.22
CA ARG A 75 11.18 -8.33 -4.45
C ARG A 75 11.77 -9.74 -4.55
N ILE A 76 12.87 -9.90 -5.28
CA ILE A 76 13.55 -11.20 -5.42
C ILE A 76 14.05 -11.70 -4.06
N VAL A 77 14.65 -10.82 -3.26
CA VAL A 77 15.15 -11.15 -1.93
C VAL A 77 13.99 -11.58 -1.03
N ASP A 78 12.89 -10.84 -1.03
CA ASP A 78 11.71 -11.17 -0.23
C ASP A 78 11.11 -12.52 -0.64
N GLU A 79 10.97 -12.79 -1.95
CA GLU A 79 10.45 -14.08 -2.46
C GLU A 79 11.33 -15.27 -2.05
N VAL A 80 12.65 -15.13 -2.11
CA VAL A 80 13.59 -16.21 -1.75
C VAL A 80 13.57 -16.48 -0.25
N LEU A 81 13.52 -15.44 0.57
CA LEU A 81 13.51 -15.57 2.03
C LEU A 81 12.19 -16.12 2.53
N ASP A 82 11.07 -15.66 1.98
CA ASP A 82 9.75 -16.19 2.32
C ASP A 82 9.65 -17.67 1.95
N ALA A 83 10.11 -18.07 0.76
CA ALA A 83 10.13 -19.47 0.37
C ALA A 83 10.96 -20.34 1.34
N ALA A 84 12.14 -19.86 1.74
CA ALA A 84 12.99 -20.57 2.69
C ALA A 84 12.36 -20.68 4.09
N THR A 85 11.63 -19.64 4.53
CA THR A 85 10.94 -19.62 5.83
C THR A 85 9.70 -20.52 5.83
N ILE A 86 8.98 -20.59 4.71
CA ILE A 86 7.81 -21.48 4.58
C ILE A 86 8.27 -22.95 4.49
N GLU A 87 9.35 -23.24 3.77
CA GLU A 87 9.91 -24.60 3.67
C GLU A 87 10.49 -25.13 4.99
N SER A 88 10.90 -24.25 5.92
CA SER A 88 11.40 -24.69 7.24
C SER A 88 10.28 -25.19 8.16
N GLY A 89 9.02 -24.85 7.88
CA GLY A 89 7.85 -25.24 8.68
C GLY A 89 7.68 -24.43 9.98
N GLU A 90 8.50 -23.41 10.23
CA GLU A 90 8.42 -22.55 11.41
C GLU A 90 7.52 -21.32 11.22
N PHE A 91 6.71 -21.32 10.18
CA PHE A 91 5.91 -20.16 9.80
C PHE A 91 4.51 -20.21 10.41
N GLU A 92 4.14 -19.15 11.13
CA GLU A 92 2.79 -18.94 11.66
C GLU A 92 2.12 -17.73 10.99
N LEU A 93 0.81 -17.83 10.73
CA LEU A 93 0.01 -16.72 10.20
C LEU A 93 -0.24 -15.66 11.28
N ALA A 94 -0.06 -14.40 10.92
CA ALA A 94 -0.30 -13.26 11.80
C ALA A 94 -1.73 -12.74 11.63
N LEU A 95 -2.69 -13.36 12.30
CA LEU A 95 -4.12 -13.06 12.15
C LEU A 95 -4.51 -11.73 12.82
N HIS A 96 -4.98 -10.77 12.02
CA HIS A 96 -5.44 -9.45 12.46
C HIS A 96 -6.67 -8.99 11.67
N PRO A 97 -7.52 -8.09 12.22
CA PRO A 97 -8.58 -7.45 11.45
C PRO A 97 -8.00 -6.58 10.32
N PHE A 98 -8.50 -6.73 9.10
CA PHE A 98 -8.14 -5.87 7.96
C PHE A 98 -9.32 -5.65 7.00
N ASP A 99 -9.24 -4.60 6.20
CA ASP A 99 -10.26 -4.26 5.19
C ASP A 99 -9.96 -4.96 3.86
N THR A 100 -10.81 -5.91 3.47
CA THR A 100 -10.60 -6.78 2.30
C THR A 100 -10.56 -5.98 1.00
N ARG A 101 -11.43 -4.99 0.85
CA ARG A 101 -11.52 -4.15 -0.36
C ARG A 101 -10.32 -3.21 -0.44
N ALA A 102 -10.01 -2.54 0.66
CA ALA A 102 -8.87 -1.62 0.72
C ALA A 102 -7.55 -2.36 0.41
N THR A 103 -7.38 -3.59 0.90
CA THR A 103 -6.20 -4.41 0.58
C THR A 103 -6.06 -4.66 -0.93
N VAL A 104 -7.13 -5.07 -1.62
CA VAL A 104 -7.07 -5.29 -3.08
C VAL A 104 -6.80 -3.98 -3.83
N GLU A 105 -7.45 -2.89 -3.41
CA GLU A 105 -7.26 -1.56 -4.00
C GLU A 105 -5.82 -1.07 -3.85
N SER A 106 -5.21 -1.26 -2.68
CA SER A 106 -3.80 -0.94 -2.44
C SER A 106 -2.86 -1.74 -3.34
N CYS A 107 -3.11 -3.04 -3.53
CA CYS A 107 -2.33 -3.85 -4.47
C CYS A 107 -2.46 -3.38 -5.92
N LEU A 108 -3.67 -2.99 -6.34
CA LEU A 108 -3.90 -2.45 -7.68
C LEU A 108 -3.22 -1.10 -7.89
N ALA A 109 -3.20 -0.23 -6.88
CA ALA A 109 -2.49 1.05 -6.93
C ALA A 109 -0.98 0.87 -7.15
N ILE A 110 -0.38 -0.15 -6.53
CA ILE A 110 1.06 -0.47 -6.69
C ILE A 110 1.38 -0.87 -8.14
N VAL A 111 0.52 -1.64 -8.80
CA VAL A 111 0.76 -2.08 -10.18
C VAL A 111 0.24 -1.09 -11.23
N ALA A 112 -0.44 -0.01 -10.82
CA ALA A 112 -1.09 0.94 -11.71
C ALA A 112 -0.11 1.67 -12.62
N GLU A 113 1.05 2.08 -12.12
CA GLU A 113 2.07 2.77 -12.93
C GLU A 113 2.60 1.87 -14.04
N ALA A 114 2.97 0.63 -13.70
CA ALA A 114 3.48 -0.36 -14.65
C ALA A 114 2.42 -0.75 -15.71
N ALA A 115 1.15 -0.86 -15.31
CA ALA A 115 0.03 -1.10 -16.20
C ALA A 115 -0.23 0.10 -17.13
N GLY A 116 -0.23 1.31 -16.57
CA GLY A 116 -0.43 2.57 -17.29
C GLY A 116 0.65 2.84 -18.33
N ALA A 117 1.91 2.53 -18.02
CA ALA A 117 3.03 2.61 -18.98
C ALA A 117 2.84 1.71 -20.20
N LYS A 118 2.07 0.61 -20.06
CA LYS A 118 1.69 -0.31 -21.15
C LYS A 118 0.32 0.01 -21.76
N GLY A 119 -0.42 0.97 -21.22
CA GLY A 119 -1.79 1.29 -21.63
C GLY A 119 -2.78 0.15 -21.34
N LEU A 120 -2.60 -0.58 -20.24
CA LEU A 120 -3.51 -1.65 -19.82
C LEU A 120 -4.64 -1.09 -18.94
N ASP A 121 -5.84 -1.61 -19.13
CA ASP A 121 -6.98 -1.34 -18.25
C ASP A 121 -6.86 -2.16 -16.95
N LEU A 122 -7.06 -1.52 -15.80
CA LEU A 122 -7.18 -2.20 -14.51
C LEU A 122 -8.61 -2.08 -14.00
N SER A 123 -9.19 -3.19 -13.52
CA SER A 123 -10.52 -3.21 -12.93
C SER A 123 -10.59 -4.00 -11.62
N PHE A 124 -11.51 -3.59 -10.76
CA PHE A 124 -11.84 -4.27 -9.52
C PHE A 124 -13.35 -4.30 -9.35
N ASP A 125 -13.90 -5.48 -9.09
CA ASP A 125 -15.30 -5.68 -8.76
C ASP A 125 -15.42 -6.57 -7.52
N ALA A 126 -16.25 -6.18 -6.56
CA ALA A 126 -16.47 -6.92 -5.34
C ALA A 126 -17.97 -7.09 -5.10
N ALA A 127 -18.40 -8.32 -4.84
CA ALA A 127 -19.81 -8.61 -4.60
C ALA A 127 -20.31 -7.89 -3.33
N PRO A 128 -21.61 -7.51 -3.28
CA PRO A 128 -22.16 -6.71 -2.18
C PRO A 128 -22.10 -7.40 -0.81
N ASP A 129 -22.08 -8.73 -0.81
CA ASP A 129 -22.07 -9.60 0.36
C ASP A 129 -20.67 -9.83 0.95
N VAL A 130 -19.60 -9.44 0.24
CA VAL A 130 -18.25 -9.58 0.76
C VAL A 130 -18.08 -8.72 2.02
N PRO A 131 -17.67 -9.30 3.17
CA PRO A 131 -17.42 -8.54 4.38
C PRO A 131 -16.33 -7.49 4.18
N ASN A 132 -16.58 -6.26 4.63
CA ASN A 132 -15.56 -5.19 4.58
C ASN A 132 -14.35 -5.56 5.44
N VAL A 133 -14.58 -6.07 6.66
CA VAL A 133 -13.50 -6.40 7.59
C VAL A 133 -13.56 -7.89 7.93
N VAL A 134 -12.41 -8.55 7.81
CA VAL A 134 -12.20 -9.94 8.23
C VAL A 134 -10.95 -10.04 9.09
N VAL A 135 -10.82 -11.11 9.86
CA VAL A 135 -9.60 -11.44 10.60
C VAL A 135 -8.82 -12.48 9.80
N GLY A 136 -7.59 -12.14 9.45
CA GLY A 136 -6.67 -12.98 8.69
C GLY A 136 -5.30 -12.33 8.58
N ASP A 137 -4.41 -12.90 7.77
CA ASP A 137 -3.08 -12.31 7.53
C ASP A 137 -3.11 -11.46 6.25
N SER A 138 -3.33 -10.15 6.39
CA SER A 138 -3.43 -9.25 5.25
C SER A 138 -2.14 -9.17 4.45
N ARG A 139 -0.98 -9.31 5.11
CA ARG A 139 0.32 -9.22 4.44
C ARG A 139 0.55 -10.41 3.51
N ARG A 140 0.14 -11.61 3.94
CA ARG A 140 0.20 -12.79 3.07
C ARG A 140 -0.82 -12.72 1.95
N LEU A 141 -1.99 -12.14 2.18
CA LEU A 141 -2.94 -11.85 1.12
C LEU A 141 -2.38 -10.84 0.10
N GLU A 142 -1.82 -9.71 0.54
CA GLU A 142 -1.16 -8.72 -0.31
C GLU A 142 -0.04 -9.35 -1.12
N GLN A 143 0.76 -10.21 -0.50
CA GLN A 143 1.83 -10.94 -1.19
C GLN A 143 1.27 -11.84 -2.30
N ILE A 144 0.23 -12.63 -2.02
CA ILE A 144 -0.44 -13.47 -3.02
C ILE A 144 -0.95 -12.59 -4.18
N LEU A 145 -1.68 -11.51 -3.85
CA LEU A 145 -2.25 -10.59 -4.84
C LEU A 145 -1.17 -9.93 -5.70
N LEU A 146 -0.13 -9.36 -5.09
CA LEU A 146 0.94 -8.66 -5.80
C LEU A 146 1.75 -9.60 -6.69
N THR A 147 2.07 -10.82 -6.24
CA THR A 147 2.76 -11.81 -7.07
C THR A 147 1.94 -12.12 -8.33
N LEU A 148 0.63 -12.35 -8.18
CA LEU A 148 -0.25 -12.67 -9.30
C LEU A 148 -0.47 -11.46 -10.22
N LEU A 149 -0.71 -10.27 -9.65
CA LEU A 149 -0.93 -9.02 -10.40
C LEU A 149 0.31 -8.59 -11.18
N HIS A 150 1.51 -8.61 -10.58
CA HIS A 150 2.76 -8.35 -11.30
C HIS A 150 2.94 -9.35 -12.44
N GLY A 151 2.70 -10.65 -12.18
CA GLY A 151 2.77 -11.69 -13.20
C GLY A 151 1.81 -11.44 -14.37
N SER A 152 0.59 -11.01 -14.09
CA SER A 152 -0.43 -10.66 -15.09
C SER A 152 -0.06 -9.40 -15.89
N VAL A 153 0.37 -8.33 -15.23
CA VAL A 153 0.81 -7.08 -15.89
C VAL A 153 2.06 -7.32 -16.75
N ASP A 154 3.01 -8.15 -16.30
CA ASP A 154 4.23 -8.46 -17.05
C ASP A 154 3.97 -9.22 -18.34
N ARG A 155 2.91 -10.04 -18.37
CA ARG A 155 2.56 -10.91 -19.50
C ARG A 155 1.49 -10.33 -20.42
N THR A 156 0.93 -9.19 -20.04
CA THR A 156 -0.11 -8.50 -20.80
C THR A 156 0.48 -7.30 -21.51
N TYR A 157 0.33 -7.27 -22.84
CA TYR A 157 0.83 -6.16 -23.66
C TYR A 157 -0.29 -5.23 -24.12
N ARG A 158 -1.53 -5.73 -24.18
CA ARG A 158 -2.75 -5.02 -24.57
C ARG A 158 -3.96 -5.62 -23.87
N GLY A 159 -5.01 -4.83 -23.69
CA GLY A 159 -6.23 -5.23 -22.96
C GLY A 159 -6.13 -4.82 -21.50
N GLY A 160 -6.35 -5.74 -20.57
CA GLY A 160 -6.41 -5.39 -19.15
C GLY A 160 -6.23 -6.54 -18.18
N VAL A 161 -6.17 -6.17 -16.90
CA VAL A 161 -6.11 -7.07 -15.75
C VAL A 161 -7.26 -6.70 -14.81
N GLY A 162 -8.12 -7.65 -14.49
CA GLY A 162 -9.27 -7.48 -13.62
C GLY A 162 -9.19 -8.36 -12.38
N VAL A 163 -9.69 -7.85 -11.26
CA VAL A 163 -9.86 -8.59 -10.00
C VAL A 163 -11.34 -8.65 -9.65
N GLU A 164 -11.88 -9.85 -9.48
CA GLU A 164 -13.23 -10.09 -8.95
C GLU A 164 -13.12 -10.69 -7.54
N MET A 165 -13.94 -10.22 -6.61
CA MET A 165 -14.00 -10.72 -5.24
C MET A 165 -15.43 -11.12 -4.86
N THR A 166 -15.61 -12.34 -4.37
CA THR A 166 -16.89 -12.85 -3.84
C THR A 166 -16.68 -13.54 -2.50
N SER A 167 -17.77 -13.83 -1.78
CA SER A 167 -17.71 -14.50 -0.47
C SER A 167 -18.71 -15.63 -0.35
N GLU A 168 -18.35 -16.68 0.36
CA GLU A 168 -19.23 -17.78 0.75
C GLU A 168 -19.19 -17.96 2.28
N ASP A 169 -20.34 -17.97 2.94
CA ASP A 169 -20.43 -18.31 4.37
C ASP A 169 -20.17 -19.81 4.57
N ARG A 170 -19.21 -20.13 5.44
CA ARG A 170 -18.84 -21.49 5.83
C ARG A 170 -18.90 -21.66 7.33
N ASN A 171 -20.12 -21.83 7.84
CA ASN A 171 -20.39 -22.26 9.22
C ASN A 171 -19.61 -21.45 10.27
N GLY A 172 -19.64 -20.11 10.17
CA GLY A 172 -18.99 -19.21 11.13
C GLY A 172 -17.64 -18.65 10.65
N LEU A 173 -17.12 -19.13 9.51
CA LEU A 173 -16.01 -18.54 8.76
C LEU A 173 -16.53 -18.01 7.42
N VAL A 174 -15.81 -17.09 6.80
CA VAL A 174 -16.07 -16.63 5.44
C VAL A 174 -14.96 -17.12 4.52
N ALA A 175 -15.34 -17.82 3.46
CA ALA A 175 -14.44 -18.09 2.35
C ALA A 175 -14.47 -16.89 1.40
N LEU A 176 -13.36 -16.18 1.29
CA LEU A 176 -13.19 -15.11 0.31
C LEU A 176 -12.62 -15.73 -0.97
N HIS A 177 -13.30 -15.49 -2.08
CA HIS A 177 -12.91 -15.95 -3.41
C HIS A 177 -12.35 -14.76 -4.19
N PHE A 178 -11.17 -14.94 -4.74
CA PHE A 178 -10.47 -13.95 -5.55
C PHE A 178 -10.22 -14.54 -6.93
N LYS A 179 -10.57 -13.76 -7.95
CA LYS A 179 -10.35 -14.13 -9.35
C LYS A 179 -9.61 -13.03 -10.07
N ILE A 180 -8.36 -13.30 -10.42
CA ILE A 180 -7.49 -12.37 -11.16
C ILE A 180 -7.44 -12.84 -12.59
N ARG A 181 -7.89 -11.99 -13.52
CA ARG A 181 -7.96 -12.29 -14.95
C ARG A 181 -7.13 -11.30 -15.74
N ASP A 182 -6.25 -11.82 -16.59
CA ASP A 182 -5.55 -11.02 -17.61
C ASP A 182 -5.91 -11.45 -19.02
N THR A 183 -5.65 -10.56 -19.99
CA THR A 183 -5.81 -10.80 -21.43
C THR A 183 -4.45 -11.00 -22.13
N GLY A 184 -3.44 -11.46 -21.39
CA GLY A 184 -2.07 -11.61 -21.89
C GLY A 184 -1.82 -12.94 -22.60
N ARG A 185 -0.54 -13.22 -22.84
CA ARG A 185 -0.07 -14.43 -23.55
C ARG A 185 -0.20 -15.76 -22.77
N GLY A 186 -0.82 -15.73 -21.61
CA GLY A 186 -0.88 -16.88 -20.71
C GLY A 186 0.41 -17.15 -19.94
N VAL A 187 0.34 -18.04 -18.95
CA VAL A 187 1.51 -18.54 -18.22
C VAL A 187 2.04 -19.79 -18.91
N PRO A 188 3.34 -19.85 -19.27
CA PRO A 188 3.93 -21.03 -19.87
C PRO A 188 3.69 -22.29 -19.04
N ALA A 189 3.25 -23.38 -19.68
CA ALA A 189 2.91 -24.65 -19.02
C ALA A 189 4.05 -25.22 -18.13
N ARG A 190 5.31 -24.92 -18.46
CA ARG A 190 6.47 -25.31 -17.65
C ARG A 190 6.53 -24.61 -16.29
N ILE A 191 6.09 -23.35 -16.21
CA ILE A 191 6.00 -22.59 -14.95
C ILE A 191 4.86 -23.17 -14.11
N LEU A 192 3.68 -23.39 -14.71
CA LEU A 192 2.52 -23.95 -14.01
C LEU A 192 2.81 -25.34 -13.42
N ARG A 193 3.44 -26.24 -14.19
CA ARG A 193 3.83 -27.58 -13.71
C ARG A 193 4.84 -27.53 -12.56
N GLY A 194 5.81 -26.62 -12.64
CA GLY A 194 6.83 -26.47 -11.60
C GLY A 194 6.30 -25.84 -10.31
N GLY A 195 5.41 -24.85 -10.44
CA GLY A 195 4.84 -24.09 -9.34
C GLY A 195 3.67 -24.78 -8.64
N LEU A 196 2.76 -25.42 -9.39
CA LEU A 196 1.50 -25.97 -8.87
C LEU A 196 1.51 -27.48 -8.68
N ASP A 197 2.05 -28.24 -9.63
CA ASP A 197 1.96 -29.71 -9.61
C ASP A 197 3.09 -30.36 -8.80
N GLY A 198 4.08 -29.58 -8.37
CA GLY A 198 5.27 -30.09 -7.69
C GLY A 198 6.14 -31.02 -8.55
N VAL A 199 5.84 -31.16 -9.85
CA VAL A 199 6.60 -32.01 -10.78
C VAL A 199 7.87 -31.26 -11.18
N THR A 200 8.94 -31.55 -10.47
CA THR A 200 10.29 -31.06 -10.77
C THR A 200 10.82 -31.79 -12.01
N GLY A 201 10.51 -31.28 -13.20
CA GLY A 201 11.40 -31.48 -14.34
C GLY A 201 12.79 -30.93 -14.01
N PRO A 202 13.87 -31.33 -14.72
CA PRO A 202 15.22 -30.87 -14.39
C PRO A 202 15.27 -29.33 -14.41
N TYR A 203 15.46 -28.72 -13.24
CA TYR A 203 15.62 -27.27 -13.03
C TYR A 203 16.70 -26.65 -13.95
N ASP A 204 17.58 -27.51 -14.48
CA ASP A 204 18.66 -27.18 -15.41
C ASP A 204 18.22 -26.78 -16.82
N ARG A 205 16.93 -26.92 -17.17
CA ARG A 205 16.39 -26.54 -18.50
C ARG A 205 15.45 -25.34 -18.52
N LEU A 206 15.24 -24.68 -17.37
CA LEU A 206 14.45 -23.45 -17.31
C LEU A 206 15.29 -22.23 -17.72
N GLU A 207 14.69 -21.33 -18.49
CA GLU A 207 15.33 -20.07 -18.87
C GLU A 207 15.56 -19.17 -17.63
N PRO A 208 16.54 -18.27 -17.66
CA PRO A 208 16.67 -17.23 -16.64
C PRO A 208 15.34 -16.46 -16.48
N GLY A 209 14.83 -16.35 -15.25
CA GLY A 209 13.52 -15.74 -14.94
C GLY A 209 12.38 -16.75 -14.69
N ASP A 210 12.33 -17.87 -15.43
CA ASP A 210 11.30 -18.90 -15.22
C ASP A 210 11.46 -19.62 -13.87
N ARG A 211 12.71 -19.74 -13.37
CA ARG A 211 12.99 -20.33 -12.06
C ARG A 211 12.41 -19.51 -10.91
N LEU A 212 12.51 -18.18 -11.01
CA LEU A 212 11.92 -17.29 -10.04
C LEU A 212 10.39 -17.41 -10.10
N ALA A 213 9.80 -17.31 -11.29
CA ALA A 213 8.35 -17.45 -11.45
C ALA A 213 7.79 -18.78 -10.92
N VAL A 214 8.55 -19.88 -11.05
CA VAL A 214 8.21 -21.18 -10.43
C VAL A 214 8.24 -21.11 -8.90
N LEU A 215 9.26 -20.46 -8.32
CA LEU A 215 9.40 -20.27 -6.89
C LEU A 215 8.27 -19.39 -6.33
N SER A 216 8.00 -18.24 -6.96
CA SER A 216 6.95 -17.31 -6.55
C SER A 216 5.60 -18.02 -6.58
N LEU A 217 5.25 -18.70 -7.68
CA LEU A 217 3.98 -19.41 -7.79
C LEU A 217 3.84 -20.56 -6.78
N ARG A 218 4.93 -21.26 -6.46
CA ARG A 218 4.93 -22.30 -5.41
C ARG A 218 4.68 -21.70 -4.04
N THR A 219 5.36 -20.59 -3.73
CA THR A 219 5.19 -19.85 -2.47
C THR A 219 3.77 -19.32 -2.35
N THR A 220 3.22 -18.74 -3.42
CA THR A 220 1.81 -18.31 -3.49
C THR A 220 0.86 -19.47 -3.20
N LYS A 221 1.09 -20.64 -3.81
CA LYS A 221 0.27 -21.83 -3.54
C LYS A 221 0.35 -22.26 -2.07
N GLN A 222 1.55 -22.31 -1.50
CA GLN A 222 1.73 -22.68 -0.09
C GLN A 222 1.05 -21.69 0.84
N LEU A 223 1.17 -20.38 0.59
CA LEU A 223 0.48 -19.35 1.39
C LEU A 223 -1.04 -19.51 1.32
N VAL A 224 -1.59 -19.75 0.13
CA VAL A 224 -3.03 -20.03 -0.03
C VAL A 224 -3.45 -21.27 0.75
N GLU A 225 -2.68 -22.36 0.69
CA GLU A 225 -2.94 -23.58 1.46
C GLU A 225 -2.85 -23.35 2.97
N MET A 226 -1.90 -22.53 3.44
CA MET A 226 -1.77 -22.15 4.85
C MET A 226 -2.95 -21.29 5.33
N MET A 227 -3.56 -20.51 4.44
CA MET A 227 -4.78 -19.73 4.69
C MET A 227 -6.06 -20.56 4.46
N ASP A 228 -5.96 -21.90 4.55
CA ASP A 228 -7.05 -22.87 4.37
C ASP A 228 -7.80 -22.71 3.04
N GLY A 229 -7.07 -22.30 2.01
CA GLY A 229 -7.56 -22.01 0.67
C GLY A 229 -7.11 -23.02 -0.39
N GLU A 230 -7.59 -22.79 -1.61
CA GLU A 230 -7.18 -23.50 -2.81
C GLU A 230 -6.84 -22.50 -3.92
N LEU A 231 -5.73 -22.71 -4.63
CA LEU A 231 -5.33 -21.94 -5.82
C LEU A 231 -5.51 -22.80 -7.08
N ARG A 232 -6.31 -22.31 -8.03
CA ARG A 232 -6.56 -22.88 -9.35
C ARG A 232 -6.14 -21.90 -10.44
N VAL A 233 -5.71 -22.45 -11.57
CA VAL A 233 -5.31 -21.64 -12.73
C VAL A 233 -5.99 -22.17 -13.97
N GLU A 234 -6.75 -21.31 -14.62
CA GLU A 234 -7.35 -21.55 -15.93
C GLU A 234 -6.61 -20.72 -16.98
N GLN A 235 -6.07 -21.38 -17.99
CA GLN A 235 -5.55 -20.70 -19.18
C GLN A 235 -6.69 -20.56 -20.18
N GLY A 236 -6.79 -19.42 -20.86
CA GLY A 236 -7.69 -19.35 -22.02
C GLY A 236 -7.29 -20.44 -23.02
N GLY A 237 -8.27 -21.24 -23.44
CA GLY A 237 -8.00 -22.44 -24.25
C GLY A 237 -7.22 -22.14 -25.54
N VAL A 238 -6.61 -23.16 -26.14
CA VAL A 238 -5.82 -23.05 -27.39
C VAL A 238 -6.62 -22.42 -28.54
N GLU A 239 -7.95 -22.51 -28.49
CA GLU A 239 -8.88 -21.87 -29.44
C GLU A 239 -8.95 -20.34 -29.34
N ALA A 240 -8.55 -19.75 -28.21
CA ALA A 240 -8.58 -18.31 -27.95
C ALA A 240 -7.35 -17.54 -28.50
N GLY A 241 -6.37 -18.24 -29.08
CA GLY A 241 -5.22 -17.63 -29.75
C GLY A 241 -4.10 -17.16 -28.79
N PRO A 242 -3.08 -16.44 -29.30
CA PRO A 242 -1.88 -16.05 -28.55
C PRO A 242 -2.10 -15.02 -27.41
N ASP A 243 -3.33 -14.54 -27.21
CA ASP A 243 -3.73 -13.58 -26.17
C ASP A 243 -4.90 -14.12 -25.32
N ALA A 244 -4.91 -15.44 -25.12
CA ALA A 244 -5.99 -16.15 -24.43
C ALA A 244 -6.15 -15.78 -22.94
N GLY A 245 -5.12 -15.15 -22.34
CA GLY A 245 -5.14 -14.71 -20.95
C GLY A 245 -4.92 -15.83 -19.93
N THR A 246 -4.72 -15.43 -18.68
CA THR A 246 -4.74 -16.33 -17.51
C THR A 246 -5.83 -15.88 -16.54
N THR A 247 -6.54 -16.84 -15.96
CA THR A 247 -7.37 -16.64 -14.78
C THR A 247 -6.75 -17.41 -13.61
N PHE A 248 -6.34 -16.69 -12.58
CA PHE A 248 -6.01 -17.25 -11.27
C PHE A 248 -7.25 -17.15 -10.39
N ASP A 249 -7.70 -18.27 -9.86
CA ASP A 249 -8.83 -18.38 -8.95
C ASP A 249 -8.29 -18.92 -7.64
N PHE A 250 -8.37 -18.14 -6.57
CA PHE A 250 -7.95 -18.61 -5.27
C PHE A 250 -8.94 -18.26 -4.17
N THR A 251 -8.89 -19.05 -3.11
CA THR A 251 -9.70 -18.86 -1.92
C THR A 251 -8.82 -18.62 -0.71
N VAL A 252 -9.32 -17.86 0.25
CA VAL A 252 -8.75 -17.79 1.60
C VAL A 252 -9.88 -17.87 2.61
N LEU A 253 -9.65 -18.58 3.70
CA LEU A 253 -10.60 -18.68 4.79
C LEU A 253 -10.27 -17.62 5.83
N ALA A 254 -11.28 -16.86 6.27
CA ALA A 254 -11.11 -15.82 7.27
C ALA A 254 -12.25 -15.84 8.28
N GLU A 255 -11.98 -15.32 9.47
CA GLU A 255 -13.03 -15.09 10.47
C GLU A 255 -13.73 -13.77 10.18
N THR A 256 -15.06 -13.78 10.22
CA THR A 256 -15.81 -12.51 10.24
C THR A 256 -15.80 -11.97 11.66
N LEU A 257 -15.56 -10.67 11.84
CA LEU A 257 -15.72 -10.08 13.16
C LEU A 257 -17.22 -10.15 13.54
N PRO A 258 -17.62 -10.86 14.62
CA PRO A 258 -19.02 -10.94 15.01
C PRO A 258 -19.45 -9.59 15.60
N GLY A 259 -20.48 -9.04 14.99
CA GLY A 259 -20.82 -7.65 15.16
C GLY A 259 -20.11 -6.87 14.06
N SER A 260 -20.91 -6.30 13.16
CA SER A 260 -20.54 -5.06 12.52
C SER A 260 -19.88 -4.21 13.59
N VAL A 261 -18.54 -4.08 13.54
CA VAL A 261 -17.98 -2.77 13.80
C VAL A 261 -18.79 -1.97 12.80
N ALA A 262 -19.76 -1.23 13.31
CA ALA A 262 -20.30 -0.14 12.59
C ALA A 262 -19.05 0.67 12.27
N THR A 263 -18.44 0.45 11.10
CA THR A 263 -17.91 1.54 10.32
C THR A 263 -19.08 2.47 10.36
N THR A 264 -18.98 3.46 11.27
CA THR A 264 -19.99 4.47 11.49
C THR A 264 -20.46 4.77 10.09
N GLN A 265 -21.65 4.32 9.76
CA GLN A 265 -22.23 4.63 8.47
C GLN A 265 -22.43 6.12 8.62
N LEU A 266 -21.41 6.87 8.23
CA LEU A 266 -21.50 8.27 7.89
C LEU A 266 -22.27 8.20 6.58
N THR A 267 -23.56 7.86 6.70
CA THR A 267 -24.47 7.82 5.59
C THR A 267 -24.45 9.23 5.04
N LEU A 268 -24.32 9.35 3.72
CA LEU A 268 -24.51 10.63 3.04
C LEU A 268 -26.02 10.89 2.92
N GLU A 269 -26.79 10.47 3.94
CA GLU A 269 -28.24 10.46 3.99
C GLU A 269 -28.76 11.85 3.65
N ALA A 270 -29.56 11.91 2.58
CA ALA A 270 -30.15 13.14 2.05
C ALA A 270 -29.16 14.17 1.46
N MET A 271 -27.88 13.84 1.29
CA MET A 271 -26.92 14.68 0.58
C MET A 271 -27.28 14.75 -0.91
N ARG A 272 -27.36 15.95 -1.47
CA ARG A 272 -27.67 16.13 -2.89
C ARG A 272 -26.40 16.33 -3.68
N VAL A 273 -26.10 15.38 -4.55
CA VAL A 273 -24.85 15.32 -5.33
C VAL A 273 -25.15 15.67 -6.78
N LEU A 274 -24.47 16.69 -7.31
CA LEU A 274 -24.48 16.99 -8.75
C LEU A 274 -23.30 16.27 -9.42
N ILE A 275 -23.56 15.40 -10.39
CA ILE A 275 -22.54 14.65 -11.13
C ILE A 275 -22.48 15.21 -12.55
N VAL A 276 -21.34 15.83 -12.91
CA VAL A 276 -21.10 16.41 -14.23
C VAL A 276 -20.04 15.60 -14.96
N SER A 277 -20.44 14.90 -16.01
CA SER A 277 -19.56 14.10 -16.86
C SER A 277 -20.13 14.05 -18.27
N ALA A 278 -19.31 14.01 -19.32
CA ALA A 278 -19.82 13.85 -20.69
C ALA A 278 -20.11 12.37 -21.02
N ASP A 279 -19.43 11.45 -20.34
CA ASP A 279 -19.58 10.01 -20.54
C ASP A 279 -20.84 9.45 -19.82
N PRO A 280 -21.82 8.88 -20.54
CA PRO A 280 -23.02 8.31 -19.93
C PRO A 280 -22.72 7.14 -18.98
N THR A 281 -21.66 6.37 -19.24
CA THR A 281 -21.26 5.23 -18.42
C THR A 281 -20.74 5.71 -17.07
N GLU A 282 -19.90 6.74 -17.08
CA GLU A 282 -19.34 7.34 -15.87
C GLU A 282 -20.41 8.03 -15.03
N ARG A 283 -21.31 8.80 -15.66
CA ARG A 283 -22.48 9.38 -14.95
C ARG A 283 -23.29 8.28 -14.25
N ARG A 284 -23.53 7.15 -14.92
CA ARG A 284 -24.30 6.04 -14.33
C ARG A 284 -23.56 5.38 -13.18
N LEU A 285 -22.25 5.15 -13.33
CA LEU A 285 -21.43 4.49 -12.32
C LEU A 285 -21.33 5.34 -11.04
N LEU A 286 -20.98 6.62 -11.16
CA LEU A 286 -20.92 7.54 -10.03
C LEU A 286 -22.30 7.71 -9.36
N SER A 287 -23.39 7.74 -10.15
CA SER A 287 -24.76 7.80 -9.61
C SER A 287 -25.08 6.58 -8.74
N LEU A 288 -24.82 5.38 -9.27
CA LEU A 288 -25.04 4.12 -8.54
C LEU A 288 -24.22 4.08 -7.24
N GLN A 289 -22.99 4.57 -7.29
CA GLN A 289 -22.06 4.55 -6.17
C GLN A 289 -22.48 5.50 -5.04
N VAL A 290 -22.89 6.73 -5.35
CA VAL A 290 -23.36 7.67 -4.31
C VAL A 290 -24.75 7.30 -3.78
N GLU A 291 -25.61 6.71 -4.63
CA GLU A 291 -26.92 6.18 -4.23
C GLU A 291 -26.79 5.02 -3.24
N GLN A 292 -25.72 4.21 -3.30
CA GLN A 292 -25.43 3.17 -2.30
C GLN A 292 -25.14 3.73 -0.90
N TRP A 293 -24.80 5.02 -0.80
CA TRP A 293 -24.57 5.72 0.48
C TRP A 293 -25.76 6.59 0.89
N ASP A 294 -26.95 6.32 0.34
CA ASP A 294 -28.21 7.04 0.59
C ASP A 294 -28.19 8.54 0.19
N ALA A 295 -27.28 8.93 -0.70
CA ALA A 295 -27.24 10.25 -1.31
C ALA A 295 -28.17 10.35 -2.53
N HIS A 296 -28.62 11.57 -2.83
CA HIS A 296 -29.43 11.87 -4.01
C HIS A 296 -28.57 12.39 -5.17
N ALA A 297 -28.28 11.50 -6.12
CA ALA A 297 -27.55 11.84 -7.33
C ALA A 297 -28.41 12.64 -8.32
N THR A 298 -27.80 13.63 -8.97
CA THR A 298 -28.33 14.30 -10.16
C THR A 298 -27.25 14.35 -11.21
N THR A 299 -27.45 13.63 -12.30
CA THR A 299 -26.49 13.59 -13.40
C THR A 299 -26.78 14.71 -14.40
N ALA A 300 -25.75 15.38 -14.89
CA ALA A 300 -25.83 16.39 -15.95
C ALA A 300 -24.65 16.24 -16.92
N THR A 301 -24.84 16.62 -18.19
CA THR A 301 -23.71 16.87 -19.09
C THR A 301 -23.06 18.23 -18.75
N PRO A 302 -21.84 18.50 -19.24
CA PRO A 302 -21.21 19.82 -19.10
C PRO A 302 -22.14 20.99 -19.49
N GLU A 303 -22.89 20.85 -20.57
CA GLU A 303 -23.82 21.86 -21.08
C GLU A 303 -25.08 22.05 -20.20
N GLU A 304 -25.51 20.98 -19.53
CA GLU A 304 -26.71 20.97 -18.67
C GLU A 304 -26.42 21.41 -17.24
N SER A 305 -25.16 21.37 -16.82
CA SER A 305 -24.72 21.60 -15.43
C SER A 305 -25.20 22.94 -14.85
N MET A 306 -25.17 24.01 -15.64
CA MET A 306 -25.61 25.35 -15.21
C MET A 306 -27.13 25.44 -15.03
N ALA A 307 -27.91 24.80 -15.91
CA ALA A 307 -29.37 24.74 -15.77
C ALA A 307 -29.76 23.90 -14.55
N ALA A 308 -29.06 22.78 -14.32
CA ALA A 308 -29.26 21.92 -13.15
C ALA A 308 -29.10 22.70 -11.84
N LEU A 309 -28.12 23.60 -11.73
CA LEU A 309 -27.89 24.44 -10.54
C LEU A 309 -28.99 25.48 -10.25
N GLN A 310 -29.74 25.90 -11.28
CA GLN A 310 -30.82 26.87 -11.12
C GLN A 310 -32.11 26.22 -10.62
N THR A 311 -32.31 24.93 -10.91
CA THR A 311 -33.54 24.21 -10.53
C THR A 311 -33.60 23.85 -9.05
N ARG A 312 -32.47 23.49 -8.43
CA ARG A 312 -32.40 23.13 -7.01
C ARG A 312 -30.98 23.34 -6.43
N PRO A 313 -30.84 23.44 -5.10
CA PRO A 313 -29.53 23.45 -4.46
C PRO A 313 -28.92 22.03 -4.41
N TYR A 314 -27.59 21.96 -4.49
CA TYR A 314 -26.79 20.76 -4.23
C TYR A 314 -25.82 21.02 -3.10
N ASP A 315 -25.45 19.96 -2.40
CA ASP A 315 -24.55 20.00 -1.25
C ASP A 315 -23.10 19.71 -1.67
N ILE A 316 -22.89 19.03 -2.81
CA ILE A 316 -21.58 18.79 -3.42
C ILE A 316 -21.75 18.58 -4.94
N ALA A 317 -20.71 18.90 -5.71
CA ALA A 317 -20.62 18.56 -7.13
C ALA A 317 -19.38 17.70 -7.42
N LEU A 318 -19.56 16.61 -8.18
CA LEU A 318 -18.50 15.77 -8.74
C LEU A 318 -18.34 16.16 -10.22
N VAL A 319 -17.18 16.64 -10.62
CA VAL A 319 -16.94 17.16 -11.98
C VAL A 319 -15.82 16.38 -12.65
N GLU A 320 -16.12 15.76 -13.78
CA GLU A 320 -15.13 15.05 -14.58
C GLU A 320 -14.11 16.02 -15.20
N HIS A 321 -12.84 15.64 -15.13
CA HIS A 321 -11.73 16.31 -15.80
C HIS A 321 -10.96 15.31 -16.67
N ARG A 322 -11.14 15.43 -17.99
CA ARG A 322 -10.49 14.59 -19.00
C ARG A 322 -10.05 15.42 -20.21
N PRO A 323 -9.05 16.31 -20.07
CA PRO A 323 -8.55 17.10 -21.20
C PRO A 323 -8.00 16.19 -22.31
N PRO A 324 -8.13 16.57 -23.60
CA PRO A 324 -8.79 17.78 -24.09
C PRO A 324 -10.31 17.62 -24.28
N LEU A 325 -10.87 16.45 -23.95
CA LEU A 325 -12.27 16.13 -24.23
C LEU A 325 -13.24 16.91 -23.32
N ILE A 326 -12.88 17.01 -22.04
CA ILE A 326 -13.69 17.66 -21.00
C ILE A 326 -12.75 18.44 -20.08
N ASP A 327 -12.86 19.78 -20.11
CA ASP A 327 -12.17 20.65 -19.17
C ASP A 327 -13.02 20.86 -17.91
N GLY A 328 -12.83 19.96 -16.95
CA GLY A 328 -13.47 20.05 -15.64
C GLY A 328 -13.15 21.33 -14.85
N LEU A 329 -12.01 22.01 -15.12
CA LEU A 329 -11.65 23.25 -14.42
C LEU A 329 -12.44 24.45 -14.97
N GLU A 330 -12.64 24.50 -16.28
CA GLU A 330 -13.49 25.51 -16.92
C GLU A 330 -14.95 25.36 -16.46
N ILE A 331 -15.44 24.12 -16.39
CA ILE A 331 -16.78 23.82 -15.84
C ILE A 331 -16.86 24.28 -14.39
N SER A 332 -15.89 23.90 -13.55
CA SER A 332 -15.87 24.26 -12.13
C SER A 332 -15.87 25.78 -11.92
N SER A 333 -15.08 26.51 -12.71
CA SER A 333 -15.03 27.98 -12.71
C SER A 333 -16.38 28.59 -13.10
N SER A 334 -17.07 28.00 -14.08
CA SER A 334 -18.41 28.42 -14.49
C SER A 334 -19.44 28.20 -13.39
N LEU A 335 -19.43 27.05 -12.69
CA LEU A 335 -20.32 26.77 -11.56
C LEU A 335 -20.10 27.77 -10.39
N ARG A 336 -18.86 28.23 -10.19
CA ARG A 336 -18.52 29.23 -9.16
C ARG A 336 -19.17 30.60 -9.36
N SER A 337 -19.60 30.93 -10.58
CA SER A 337 -20.39 32.15 -10.83
C SER A 337 -21.76 32.13 -10.14
N LEU A 338 -22.31 30.95 -9.84
CA LEU A 338 -23.64 30.77 -9.22
C LEU A 338 -23.60 30.30 -7.76
N ARG A 339 -22.55 29.60 -7.36
CA ARG A 339 -22.41 29.01 -6.01
C ARG A 339 -21.02 29.24 -5.45
N ARG A 340 -20.97 29.76 -4.23
CA ARG A 340 -19.71 29.91 -3.51
C ARG A 340 -19.17 28.56 -2.99
N PRO A 341 -17.86 28.43 -2.76
CA PRO A 341 -17.24 27.22 -2.21
C PRO A 341 -17.94 26.68 -0.95
N GLU A 342 -18.33 27.56 -0.03
CA GLU A 342 -18.95 27.17 1.25
C GLU A 342 -20.40 26.68 1.08
N GLN A 343 -21.02 26.99 -0.05
CA GLN A 343 -22.40 26.61 -0.35
C GLN A 343 -22.45 25.27 -1.08
N MET A 344 -21.51 25.03 -1.97
CA MET A 344 -21.44 23.82 -2.78
C MET A 344 -19.98 23.55 -3.14
N PRO A 345 -19.28 22.72 -2.35
CA PRO A 345 -17.97 22.23 -2.75
C PRO A 345 -18.00 21.48 -4.08
N ILE A 346 -16.87 21.49 -4.79
CA ILE A 346 -16.64 20.81 -6.05
C ILE A 346 -15.45 19.88 -5.87
N VAL A 347 -15.64 18.59 -6.18
CA VAL A 347 -14.61 17.57 -6.26
C VAL A 347 -14.34 17.27 -7.73
N LEU A 348 -13.10 17.43 -8.14
CA LEU A 348 -12.65 17.16 -9.50
C LEU A 348 -12.27 15.68 -9.64
N ILE A 349 -12.79 14.99 -10.66
CA ILE A 349 -12.47 13.58 -10.96
C ILE A 349 -11.60 13.53 -12.21
N ALA A 350 -10.29 13.43 -12.04
CA ALA A 350 -9.29 13.53 -13.09
C ALA A 350 -8.91 12.15 -13.68
N SER A 351 -8.68 12.08 -14.99
CA SER A 351 -8.17 10.89 -15.68
C SER A 351 -6.66 10.69 -15.59
N SER A 352 -5.93 11.65 -15.03
CA SER A 352 -4.48 11.65 -14.88
C SER A 352 -4.08 12.35 -13.57
N THR A 353 -2.83 12.20 -13.16
CA THR A 353 -2.27 12.84 -11.98
C THR A 353 -2.47 14.37 -12.04
N PRO A 354 -2.90 15.04 -10.96
CA PRO A 354 -3.16 16.48 -10.97
C PRO A 354 -1.88 17.26 -11.29
N GLY A 355 -1.96 18.19 -12.22
CA GLY A 355 -0.87 19.10 -12.58
C GLY A 355 -0.93 20.43 -11.82
N GLY A 356 -0.17 21.41 -12.30
CA GLY A 356 -0.11 22.74 -11.70
C GLY A 356 -1.43 23.52 -11.79
N ALA A 357 -2.25 23.26 -12.82
CA ALA A 357 -3.53 23.94 -13.01
C ALA A 357 -4.58 23.51 -11.97
N GLU A 358 -4.60 22.23 -11.62
CA GLU A 358 -5.47 21.67 -10.58
C GLU A 358 -5.05 22.14 -9.19
N ALA A 359 -3.73 22.26 -8.94
CA ALA A 359 -3.20 22.84 -7.71
C ALA A 359 -3.62 24.32 -7.56
N GLU A 360 -3.47 25.13 -8.61
CA GLU A 360 -3.89 26.54 -8.62
C GLU A 360 -5.42 26.68 -8.43
N ALA A 361 -6.21 25.79 -9.03
CA ALA A 361 -7.66 25.74 -8.85
C ALA A 361 -8.07 25.35 -7.42
N ALA A 362 -7.31 24.48 -6.76
CA ALA A 362 -7.52 24.13 -5.35
C ALA A 362 -7.15 25.31 -4.43
N ASP A 363 -6.00 25.95 -4.66
CA ASP A 363 -5.51 27.10 -3.88
C ASP A 363 -6.45 28.30 -3.97
N SER A 364 -7.05 28.53 -5.14
CA SER A 364 -8.05 29.58 -5.37
C SER A 364 -9.46 29.22 -4.85
N GLY A 365 -9.68 27.98 -4.39
CA GLY A 365 -10.96 27.49 -3.91
C GLY A 365 -11.99 27.21 -5.01
N VAL A 366 -11.58 27.21 -6.27
CA VAL A 366 -12.44 26.79 -7.40
C VAL A 366 -12.87 25.35 -7.21
N ILE A 367 -11.98 24.48 -6.72
CA ILE A 367 -12.27 23.10 -6.32
C ILE A 367 -11.81 22.86 -4.88
N GLN A 368 -12.38 21.84 -4.21
CA GLN A 368 -12.07 21.50 -2.82
C GLN A 368 -11.27 20.21 -2.68
N ALA A 369 -11.32 19.34 -3.69
CA ALA A 369 -10.51 18.13 -3.77
C ALA A 369 -10.39 17.68 -5.23
N THR A 370 -9.33 16.90 -5.51
CA THR A 370 -9.13 16.22 -6.80
C THR A 370 -8.88 14.75 -6.55
N LEU A 371 -9.61 13.87 -7.22
CA LEU A 371 -9.45 12.42 -7.19
C LEU A 371 -9.02 11.93 -8.58
N THR A 372 -8.06 11.01 -8.62
CA THR A 372 -7.56 10.41 -9.85
C THR A 372 -8.24 9.07 -10.11
N LYS A 373 -8.58 8.77 -11.35
CA LYS A 373 -9.09 7.46 -11.76
C LYS A 373 -7.98 6.39 -11.70
N PRO A 374 -8.30 5.13 -11.30
CA PRO A 374 -9.61 4.69 -10.81
C PRO A 374 -9.91 5.29 -9.43
N VAL A 375 -11.13 5.80 -9.24
CA VAL A 375 -11.52 6.40 -7.96
C VAL A 375 -12.07 5.30 -7.05
N PRO A 376 -11.36 4.91 -5.98
CA PRO A 376 -11.85 3.88 -5.08
C PRO A 376 -13.13 4.36 -4.36
N PRO A 377 -14.14 3.50 -4.16
CA PRO A 377 -15.38 3.94 -3.52
C PRO A 377 -15.21 4.50 -2.12
N ARG A 378 -14.30 3.95 -1.33
CA ARG A 378 -14.03 4.47 0.01
C ARG A 378 -13.41 5.86 -0.03
N THR A 379 -12.42 6.08 -0.91
CA THR A 379 -11.80 7.39 -1.09
C THR A 379 -12.81 8.44 -1.53
N LEU A 380 -13.72 8.11 -2.46
CA LEU A 380 -14.79 9.02 -2.85
C LEU A 380 -15.73 9.33 -1.68
N HIS A 381 -16.14 8.32 -0.92
CA HIS A 381 -16.98 8.48 0.26
C HIS A 381 -16.34 9.39 1.31
N ASP A 382 -15.10 9.11 1.70
CA ASP A 382 -14.36 9.87 2.72
C ASP A 382 -14.20 11.34 2.32
N VAL A 383 -13.87 11.60 1.04
CA VAL A 383 -13.77 12.96 0.50
C VAL A 383 -15.14 13.64 0.50
N MET A 384 -16.21 12.95 0.12
CA MET A 384 -17.56 13.52 0.14
C MET A 384 -18.02 13.86 1.57
N VAL A 385 -17.69 13.02 2.56
CA VAL A 385 -17.95 13.29 3.98
C VAL A 385 -17.15 14.52 4.45
N GLN A 386 -15.85 14.53 4.18
CA GLN A 386 -14.94 15.57 4.63
C GLN A 386 -15.28 16.94 4.03
N VAL A 387 -15.60 16.95 2.73
CA VAL A 387 -15.79 18.18 1.95
C VAL A 387 -17.24 18.66 2.03
N GLY A 388 -18.21 17.74 2.03
CA GLY A 388 -19.64 18.05 1.98
C GLY A 388 -20.38 18.06 3.31
N GLY A 389 -19.75 17.60 4.40
CA GLY A 389 -20.32 17.62 5.74
C GLY A 389 -20.49 19.03 6.30
N ARG A 390 -21.66 19.65 6.07
CA ARG A 390 -22.05 20.87 6.80
C ARG A 390 -22.27 20.53 8.27
N GLY A 391 -21.25 20.75 9.11
CA GLY A 391 -21.43 20.83 10.57
C GLY A 391 -20.49 20.01 11.45
N ALA A 392 -19.56 19.24 10.90
CA ALA A 392 -18.37 18.88 11.65
C ALA A 392 -17.34 19.97 11.36
N GLN A 393 -17.21 20.97 12.24
CA GLN A 393 -15.99 21.77 12.25
C GLN A 393 -14.83 20.79 12.44
N PRO A 394 -13.93 20.63 11.46
CA PRO A 394 -12.58 20.23 11.82
C PRO A 394 -12.12 21.38 12.71
N GLN A 395 -11.74 21.07 13.94
CA GLN A 395 -11.00 22.03 14.74
C GLN A 395 -9.85 22.49 13.85
N ALA A 396 -9.89 23.76 13.43
CA ALA A 396 -8.96 24.27 12.44
C ALA A 396 -7.55 23.95 12.91
N ALA A 397 -6.87 23.04 12.21
CA ALA A 397 -5.43 22.98 12.27
C ALA A 397 -5.00 24.36 11.79
N GLN A 398 -4.52 25.18 12.74
CA GLN A 398 -3.96 26.47 12.42
C GLN A 398 -2.83 26.18 11.45
N VAL A 399 -2.95 26.64 10.19
CA VAL A 399 -1.81 26.79 9.31
C VAL A 399 -0.99 27.91 9.93
N VAL A 400 -0.10 27.53 10.84
CA VAL A 400 0.95 28.39 11.37
C VAL A 400 2.18 28.14 10.52
N GLU A 401 2.69 29.19 9.91
CA GLU A 401 4.01 29.24 9.26
C GLU A 401 5.02 28.40 10.07
N PRO A 402 5.77 27.46 9.44
CA PRO A 402 6.67 26.58 10.15
C PRO A 402 7.78 27.38 10.84
N GLY A 403 7.64 27.59 12.14
CA GLY A 403 8.77 27.89 13.01
C GLY A 403 9.74 26.70 13.00
N ALA A 404 11.04 26.98 13.07
CA ALA A 404 12.06 25.93 13.09
C ALA A 404 11.88 24.98 14.30
N LEU A 405 11.25 23.82 14.06
CA LEU A 405 11.14 22.74 15.04
C LEU A 405 12.52 22.22 15.42
N ARG A 406 12.61 21.61 16.59
CA ARG A 406 13.79 20.91 17.08
C ARG A 406 13.44 19.44 17.21
N VAL A 407 14.05 18.67 16.34
CA VAL A 407 13.75 17.25 16.13
C VAL A 407 14.92 16.43 16.64
N LEU A 408 14.64 15.40 17.42
CA LEU A 408 15.61 14.38 17.78
C LEU A 408 15.42 13.17 16.86
N ILE A 409 16.50 12.65 16.30
CA ILE A 409 16.49 11.42 15.51
C ILE A 409 17.23 10.34 16.30
N ALA A 410 16.57 9.22 16.56
CA ALA A 410 17.17 8.04 17.17
C ALA A 410 17.10 6.88 16.18
N ASP A 411 18.25 6.50 15.62
CA ASP A 411 18.38 5.39 14.66
C ASP A 411 19.81 4.84 14.79
N ASP A 412 20.00 3.53 14.83
CA ASP A 412 21.31 2.91 15.05
C ASP A 412 22.17 2.87 13.77
N ASN A 413 21.56 3.13 12.62
CA ASN A 413 22.22 3.16 11.33
C ASN A 413 22.63 4.58 10.92
N ALA A 414 23.93 4.83 10.88
CA ALA A 414 24.51 6.12 10.50
C ALA A 414 24.05 6.63 9.10
N LEU A 415 23.67 5.75 8.18
CA LEU A 415 23.13 6.16 6.88
C LEU A 415 21.71 6.72 7.00
N ASN A 416 20.83 6.05 7.75
CA ASN A 416 19.47 6.52 8.03
C ASN A 416 19.48 7.84 8.79
N GLN A 417 20.35 7.93 9.82
CA GLN A 417 20.60 9.17 10.54
C GLN A 417 20.94 10.34 9.59
N ASN A 418 21.85 10.12 8.64
CA ASN A 418 22.27 11.14 7.69
C ASN A 418 21.17 11.50 6.70
N LEU A 419 20.38 10.54 6.24
CA LEU A 419 19.23 10.76 5.36
C LEU A 419 18.17 11.61 6.07
N LEU A 420 17.68 11.16 7.23
CA LEU A 420 16.64 11.84 8.01
C LEU A 420 17.11 13.24 8.42
N LYS A 421 18.37 13.39 8.83
CA LYS A 421 18.95 14.71 9.14
C LYS A 421 18.90 15.65 7.94
N ARG A 422 19.18 15.18 6.72
CA ARG A 422 19.10 15.99 5.50
C ARG A 422 17.64 16.35 5.17
N LEU A 423 16.72 15.41 5.28
CA LEU A 423 15.29 15.64 5.00
C LEU A 423 14.71 16.69 5.96
N VAL A 424 14.94 16.52 7.26
CA VAL A 424 14.44 17.45 8.29
C VAL A 424 15.12 18.83 8.19
N ALA A 425 16.42 18.89 7.85
CA ALA A 425 17.10 20.15 7.59
C ALA A 425 16.60 20.86 6.32
N LYS A 426 16.24 20.11 5.27
CA LYS A 426 15.63 20.64 4.03
C LYS A 426 14.28 21.32 4.31
N LEU A 427 13.56 20.86 5.33
CA LEU A 427 12.30 21.45 5.82
C LEU A 427 12.52 22.67 6.75
N GLY A 428 13.77 23.09 6.97
CA GLY A 428 14.09 24.28 7.78
C GLY A 428 14.08 24.03 9.30
N HIS A 429 14.10 22.78 9.74
CA HIS A 429 14.11 22.41 11.15
C HIS A 429 15.53 22.10 11.66
N THR A 430 15.71 22.16 12.98
CA THR A 430 16.95 21.81 13.68
C THR A 430 16.93 20.35 14.12
N VAL A 431 18.07 19.67 14.01
CA VAL A 431 18.17 18.22 14.22
C VAL A 431 19.33 17.88 15.14
N ASP A 432 19.03 17.10 16.18
CA ASP A 432 20.02 16.34 16.94
C ASP A 432 19.85 14.85 16.62
N VAL A 433 20.94 14.07 16.71
CA VAL A 433 20.95 12.65 16.34
C VAL A 433 21.59 11.83 17.46
N VAL A 434 21.00 10.68 17.75
CA VAL A 434 21.49 9.67 18.69
C VAL A 434 21.38 8.27 18.08
N SER A 435 22.12 7.30 18.61
CA SER A 435 22.25 5.96 18.05
C SER A 435 21.50 4.88 18.81
N THR A 436 20.91 5.19 19.96
CA THR A 436 20.19 4.20 20.79
C THR A 436 18.96 4.78 21.48
N GLY A 437 18.00 3.93 21.84
CA GLY A 437 16.83 4.35 22.62
C GLY A 437 17.20 4.94 23.98
N ARG A 438 18.29 4.47 24.61
CA ARG A 438 18.77 5.00 25.89
C ARG A 438 19.29 6.43 25.78
N GLU A 439 20.02 6.72 24.71
CA GLU A 439 20.45 8.09 24.40
C GLU A 439 19.26 8.98 24.07
N ALA A 440 18.23 8.46 23.39
CA ALA A 440 17.02 9.21 23.11
C ALA A 440 16.31 9.67 24.39
N VAL A 441 16.12 8.76 25.37
CA VAL A 441 15.56 9.08 26.68
C VAL A 441 16.42 10.10 27.43
N ALA A 442 17.75 9.97 27.38
CA ALA A 442 18.66 10.90 28.03
C ALA A 442 18.62 12.31 27.40
N SER A 443 18.57 12.40 26.08
CA SER A 443 18.48 13.66 25.33
C SER A 443 17.18 14.40 25.63
N VAL A 444 16.05 13.69 25.67
CA VAL A 444 14.75 14.26 26.06
C VAL A 444 14.76 14.78 27.50
N ALA A 445 15.56 14.18 28.39
CA ALA A 445 15.71 14.65 29.77
C ALA A 445 16.55 15.92 29.89
N GLN A 446 17.54 16.09 29.01
CA GLN A 446 18.47 17.23 29.06
C GLN A 446 17.91 18.47 28.39
N GLN A 447 17.09 18.32 27.36
CA GLN A 447 16.56 19.44 26.59
C GLN A 447 15.22 19.12 25.93
N SER A 448 14.48 20.18 25.61
CA SER A 448 13.17 20.05 24.98
C SER A 448 13.27 19.91 23.47
N TYR A 449 12.52 18.94 22.95
CA TYR A 449 12.28 18.72 21.53
C TYR A 449 10.80 18.96 21.21
N ASP A 450 10.50 19.28 19.96
CA ASP A 450 9.13 19.30 19.45
C ASP A 450 8.70 17.91 18.99
N ALA A 451 9.61 17.19 18.34
CA ALA A 451 9.40 15.84 17.83
C ALA A 451 10.61 14.94 18.09
N VAL A 452 10.35 13.64 18.27
CA VAL A 452 11.37 12.59 18.23
C VAL A 452 10.98 11.61 17.13
N LEU A 453 11.84 11.47 16.11
CA LEU A 453 11.77 10.41 15.12
C LEU A 453 12.62 9.25 15.65
N MET A 454 12.01 8.10 15.91
CA MET A 454 12.70 7.01 16.60
C MET A 454 12.49 5.67 15.91
N ASP A 455 13.58 5.02 15.52
CA ASP A 455 13.57 3.66 15.02
C ASP A 455 12.99 2.71 16.07
N VAL A 456 12.09 1.84 15.64
CA VAL A 456 11.49 0.83 16.52
C VAL A 456 12.53 -0.22 16.89
N LEU A 457 13.40 -0.61 15.95
CA LEU A 457 14.42 -1.64 16.17
C LEU A 457 15.78 -0.98 16.35
N MET A 458 16.29 -0.98 17.57
CA MET A 458 17.64 -0.51 17.90
C MET A 458 18.28 -1.47 18.93
N PRO A 459 19.61 -1.66 18.92
CA PRO A 459 20.32 -2.47 19.90
C PRO A 459 20.26 -1.84 21.31
N GLU A 460 20.46 -2.69 22.32
CA GLU A 460 20.34 -2.39 23.75
C GLU A 460 18.92 -2.00 24.19
N MET A 461 18.47 -0.79 23.85
CA MET A 461 17.14 -0.28 24.16
C MET A 461 16.45 0.06 22.83
N ASP A 462 15.42 -0.71 22.52
CA ASP A 462 14.61 -0.52 21.33
C ASP A 462 13.71 0.73 21.45
N GLY A 463 13.11 1.13 20.33
CA GLY A 463 12.27 2.33 20.26
C GLY A 463 11.00 2.24 21.10
N LEU A 464 10.42 1.04 21.26
CA LEU A 464 9.21 0.84 22.06
C LEU A 464 9.51 1.05 23.55
N ALA A 465 10.56 0.44 24.08
CA ALA A 465 11.00 0.61 25.46
C ALA A 465 11.43 2.06 25.74
N ALA A 466 12.04 2.73 24.78
CA ALA A 466 12.37 4.14 24.88
C ALA A 466 11.12 5.03 24.93
N ALA A 467 10.11 4.76 24.09
CA ALA A 467 8.84 5.48 24.09
C ALA A 467 8.09 5.30 25.41
N GLU A 468 8.01 4.07 25.94
CA GLU A 468 7.41 3.79 27.24
C GLU A 468 8.13 4.53 28.37
N ALA A 469 9.48 4.54 28.35
CA ALA A 469 10.28 5.25 29.34
C ALA A 469 10.04 6.77 29.31
N ILE A 470 9.95 7.36 28.12
CA ILE A 470 9.64 8.78 27.93
C ILE A 470 8.21 9.06 28.42
N CYS A 471 7.22 8.27 28.02
CA CYS A 471 5.82 8.48 28.40
C CYS A 471 5.58 8.31 29.90
N ARG A 472 6.29 7.38 30.55
CA ARG A 472 6.21 7.16 32.00
C ARG A 472 6.80 8.34 32.78
N ARG A 473 7.84 8.98 32.27
CA ARG A 473 8.55 10.06 32.96
C ARG A 473 7.97 11.44 32.67
N TRP A 474 7.38 11.62 31.48
CA TRP A 474 6.76 12.88 31.05
C TRP A 474 5.37 12.60 30.45
N PRO A 475 4.29 13.04 31.11
CA PRO A 475 2.93 12.86 30.58
C PRO A 475 2.70 13.68 29.29
N ARG A 476 1.67 13.31 28.51
CA ARG A 476 1.26 14.04 27.30
C ARG A 476 1.06 15.53 27.62
N GLY A 477 1.65 16.40 26.79
CA GLY A 477 1.73 17.86 27.01
C GLY A 477 3.07 18.34 27.60
N ASN A 478 3.83 17.45 28.24
CA ASN A 478 5.17 17.74 28.79
C ASN A 478 6.28 16.87 28.15
N ARG A 479 5.97 16.20 27.03
CA ARG A 479 6.90 15.39 26.24
C ARG A 479 6.82 15.78 24.76
N PRO A 480 7.91 15.61 23.98
CA PRO A 480 7.85 15.78 22.54
C PRO A 480 6.85 14.82 21.89
N ARG A 481 6.40 15.15 20.67
CA ARG A 481 5.64 14.22 19.83
C ARG A 481 6.55 13.05 19.47
N LEU A 482 6.14 11.84 19.81
CA LEU A 482 6.91 10.64 19.50
C LEU A 482 6.40 10.04 18.19
N ILE A 483 7.29 9.90 17.21
CA ILE A 483 6.98 9.36 15.89
C ILE A 483 7.84 8.12 15.67
N ALA A 484 7.20 6.96 15.55
CA ALA A 484 7.90 5.71 15.30
C ALA A 484 8.37 5.64 13.84
N LEU A 485 9.60 5.19 13.61
CA LEU A 485 10.09 4.81 12.29
C LEU A 485 10.17 3.29 12.26
N THR A 486 9.38 2.66 11.40
CA THR A 486 9.31 1.19 11.35
C THR A 486 9.61 0.68 9.94
N ALA A 487 10.47 -0.34 9.83
CA ALA A 487 10.66 -1.10 8.59
C ALA A 487 9.49 -2.07 8.33
N MET A 488 8.58 -2.20 9.29
CA MET A 488 7.45 -3.11 9.29
C MET A 488 6.19 -2.25 9.39
N ALA A 489 5.55 -2.02 8.24
CA ALA A 489 4.32 -1.24 8.11
C ALA A 489 3.09 -2.16 8.06
N GLY A 490 3.14 -3.28 8.78
CA GLY A 490 2.07 -4.26 8.81
C GLY A 490 0.93 -3.89 9.77
N PRO A 491 -0.25 -4.53 9.64
CA PRO A 491 -1.32 -4.39 10.63
C PRO A 491 -0.83 -4.83 12.01
N GLY A 492 -1.16 -4.06 13.06
CA GLY A 492 -0.77 -4.32 14.44
C GLY A 492 0.54 -3.65 14.90
N ASP A 493 1.42 -3.24 13.97
CA ASP A 493 2.61 -2.46 14.32
C ASP A 493 2.24 -1.04 14.75
N GLN A 494 1.24 -0.44 14.10
CA GLN A 494 0.64 0.82 14.54
C GLN A 494 0.10 0.68 15.98
N ASP A 495 -0.70 -0.35 16.26
CA ASP A 495 -1.25 -0.60 17.60
C ASP A 495 -0.17 -0.87 18.64
N ARG A 496 0.93 -1.53 18.26
CA ARG A 496 2.09 -1.77 19.12
C ARG A 496 2.83 -0.47 19.42
N CYS A 497 3.04 0.39 18.43
CA CYS A 497 3.63 1.71 18.61
C CYS A 497 2.72 2.60 19.47
N LEU A 498 1.42 2.64 19.19
CA LEU A 498 0.46 3.43 19.96
C LEU A 498 0.37 2.95 21.42
N ARG A 499 0.39 1.63 21.67
CA ARG A 499 0.44 1.06 23.03
C ARG A 499 1.71 1.41 23.80
N ALA A 500 2.86 1.44 23.12
CA ALA A 500 4.12 1.89 23.70
C ALA A 500 4.16 3.41 23.97
N GLY A 501 3.18 4.16 23.47
CA GLY A 501 2.98 5.58 23.76
C GLY A 501 3.45 6.52 22.66
N PHE A 502 3.75 6.01 21.45
CA PHE A 502 3.95 6.85 20.27
C PHE A 502 2.66 7.63 19.93
N ASP A 503 2.84 8.83 19.38
CA ASP A 503 1.72 9.68 18.94
C ASP A 503 1.49 9.54 17.43
N ASP A 504 2.47 9.01 16.71
CA ASP A 504 2.43 8.78 15.27
C ASP A 504 3.42 7.70 14.84
N TYR A 505 3.33 7.25 13.60
CA TYR A 505 4.30 6.32 13.01
C TYR A 505 4.49 6.59 11.51
N MET A 506 5.66 6.21 10.99
CA MET A 506 5.99 6.27 9.57
C MET A 506 6.71 5.00 9.16
N SER A 507 6.32 4.46 8.01
CA SER A 507 7.02 3.35 7.37
C SER A 507 8.33 3.80 6.78
N LYS A 508 9.37 2.97 6.88
CA LYS A 508 10.61 3.12 6.12
C LYS A 508 10.42 2.46 4.74
N PRO A 509 10.85 3.10 3.63
CA PRO A 509 11.58 4.36 3.57
C PRO A 509 10.70 5.59 3.85
N VAL A 510 11.25 6.55 4.60
CA VAL A 510 10.54 7.77 4.99
C VAL A 510 10.49 8.75 3.83
N HIS A 511 9.30 9.07 3.34
CA HIS A 511 9.10 10.03 2.26
C HIS A 511 9.02 11.47 2.77
N LEU A 512 9.48 12.43 1.97
CA LEU A 512 9.51 13.84 2.36
C LEU A 512 8.10 14.39 2.67
N LYS A 513 7.07 13.94 1.96
CA LYS A 513 5.68 14.37 2.16
C LYS A 513 5.15 13.90 3.53
N GLU A 514 5.25 12.62 3.82
CA GLU A 514 4.84 12.02 5.10
C GLU A 514 5.59 12.67 6.28
N LEU A 515 6.90 12.86 6.12
CA LEU A 515 7.72 13.55 7.12
C LEU A 515 7.26 15.00 7.36
N THR A 516 6.88 15.71 6.30
CA THR A 516 6.37 17.08 6.40
C THR A 516 5.05 17.12 7.16
N GLU A 517 4.12 16.22 6.85
CA GLU A 517 2.82 16.12 7.51
C GLU A 517 2.98 15.77 9.00
N ALA A 518 3.82 14.78 9.33
CA ALA A 518 4.08 14.36 10.70
C ALA A 518 4.76 15.45 11.55
N LEU A 519 5.69 16.21 10.96
CA LEU A 519 6.36 17.31 11.66
C LEU A 519 5.46 18.56 11.79
N ASN A 520 4.63 18.87 10.80
CA ASN A 520 3.63 19.94 10.93
C ASN A 520 2.67 19.65 12.09
N ALA A 521 2.32 18.38 12.30
CA ALA A 521 1.49 17.96 13.42
C ALA A 521 2.24 18.00 14.78
N ALA A 522 3.56 18.18 14.81
CA ALA A 522 4.37 18.39 16.01
C ALA A 522 4.44 19.86 16.46
N VAL A 523 3.93 20.81 15.66
CA VAL A 523 3.90 22.23 16.03
C VAL A 523 3.10 22.40 17.33
N GLY A 524 3.70 23.04 18.33
CA GLY A 524 3.08 23.30 19.63
C GLY A 524 3.34 22.24 20.72
N TYR A 525 4.13 21.19 20.44
CA TYR A 525 4.48 20.16 21.43
C TYR A 525 5.56 20.58 22.44
N ARG A 526 6.22 21.73 22.26
CA ARG A 526 7.29 22.21 23.16
C ARG A 526 6.75 22.66 24.52
N THR A 527 7.07 21.96 25.61
CA THR A 527 7.55 22.61 26.86
C THR A 527 8.43 21.69 27.73
N ASN A 528 9.49 22.27 28.33
CA ASN A 528 10.00 21.86 29.64
C ASN A 528 9.33 22.74 30.70
N ARG A 529 8.76 22.16 31.75
CA ARG A 529 8.47 22.89 32.99
C ARG A 529 9.08 22.16 34.18
N GLU A 530 10.38 22.30 34.38
CA GLU A 530 10.90 22.26 35.76
C GLU A 530 10.61 23.61 36.43
N ASN A 531 9.46 23.70 37.11
CA ASN A 531 9.34 24.20 38.49
C ASN A 531 7.87 24.43 38.85
N SER A 532 7.31 23.57 39.71
CA SER A 532 6.24 23.92 40.64
C SER A 532 6.34 22.94 41.81
N GLY A 533 6.81 23.46 42.95
CA GLY A 533 7.20 22.66 44.10
C GLY A 533 6.06 21.90 44.78
N LEU A 534 6.43 20.76 45.33
CA LEU A 534 6.19 20.34 46.71
C LEU A 534 7.41 19.55 47.18
#